data_AF-A0A3B0RC24-F1
#
_entry.id   AF-A0A3B0RC24-F1
#
_cell.length_a   1.000
_cell.length_b   1.000
_cell.length_c   1.000
_cell.angle_alpha   90.00
_cell.angle_beta   90.00
_cell.angle_gamma   90.00
#
_symmetry.space_group_name_H-M   'P 1'
#
loop_
_entity.id
_entity.type
_entity.pdbx_description
1 polymer ?
#
loop_
_entity_poly.entity_id
_entity_poly.type
_entity_poly.pdbx_seq_one_letter_code
_entity_poly.pdbx_strand_id
1 'polypeptide(L)'
;GLHLNEKNALKDGKPIPGCLMDFALYLFHNHARLQQNGTGPYFYVPKLEHYEEARWWNEVFVAAQEQLGIARGTIKATCLIETLPAVFEMDEILFELKDHAAALNCGRWDYIFSYIKTLKNHPDRMLPDRQAVGMDKPFLDAYSRLLIKTCHRRGALAMGGMSAFLPAKTPDEDAANKEKVRQDKQREADNGHDGSWIAHPALSDVVNKVYSDAFKPGKTNQLDVIREGDAPVTAADLVETPQGPFTDAGLRSNIRIALQYIEAWLGGLGAVAIYGLMEDAATAEISRASIWQWIKNGAQLDNGETMTADYYRKVKAQEMDVVKAELGEARWNKGRFTDAADLLDKLCLSDGFDTFLTLEAYDRL
;
A
#
# COMPACT_ATOMS: atom_id res chain seq x y z
N GLY A 1 3.05 9.67 5.95
CA GLY A 1 2.56 10.43 4.78
C GLY A 1 2.16 11.83 5.20
N LEU A 2 1.83 12.71 4.25
CA LEU A 2 1.57 14.14 4.51
C LEU A 2 0.39 14.41 5.45
N HIS A 3 -0.57 13.50 5.54
CA HIS A 3 -1.79 13.65 6.35
C HIS A 3 -1.61 13.35 7.84
N LEU A 4 -0.49 12.73 8.25
CA LEU A 4 -0.27 12.34 9.65
C LEU A 4 0.45 13.44 10.42
N ASN A 5 -0.04 13.72 11.63
CA ASN A 5 0.62 14.59 12.59
C ASN A 5 1.43 13.76 13.61
N GLU A 6 2.49 14.34 14.15
CA GLU A 6 3.16 13.88 15.36
C GLU A 6 2.58 14.65 16.56
N LYS A 7 1.66 14.02 17.31
CA LYS A 7 0.89 14.70 18.37
C LYS A 7 1.73 15.04 19.61
N ASN A 8 2.90 14.43 19.78
CA ASN A 8 3.78 14.66 20.92
C ASN A 8 4.78 15.81 20.70
N ALA A 9 4.88 16.36 19.48
CA ALA A 9 5.73 17.51 19.17
C ALA A 9 4.89 18.67 18.64
N LEU A 10 4.95 19.81 19.33
CA LEU A 10 4.12 20.97 19.03
C LEU A 10 4.95 22.15 18.52
N LYS A 11 4.43 22.84 17.51
CA LYS A 11 4.88 24.17 17.08
C LYS A 11 3.71 25.14 17.20
N ASP A 12 3.89 26.23 17.93
CA ASP A 12 2.85 27.23 18.20
C ASP A 12 1.54 26.61 18.73
N GLY A 13 1.67 25.58 19.58
CA GLY A 13 0.55 24.85 20.17
C GLY A 13 -0.14 23.84 19.26
N LYS A 14 0.35 23.61 18.03
CA LYS A 14 -0.21 22.65 17.07
C LYS A 14 0.74 21.49 16.81
N PRO A 15 0.24 20.25 16.67
CA PRO A 15 1.05 19.10 16.23
C PRO A 15 1.79 19.41 14.94
N ILE A 16 3.05 18.98 14.86
CA ILE A 16 3.84 19.10 13.63
C ILE A 16 3.49 17.97 12.65
N PRO A 17 3.77 18.12 11.33
CA PRO A 17 3.64 17.01 10.38
C PRO A 17 4.58 15.87 10.76
N GLY A 18 4.04 14.65 10.92
CA GLY A 18 4.82 13.47 11.30
C GLY A 18 5.88 13.13 10.25
N CYS A 19 5.57 13.34 8.97
CA CYS A 19 6.53 13.15 7.88
C CYS A 19 7.80 13.99 8.02
N LEU A 20 7.72 15.21 8.58
CA LEU A 20 8.87 16.07 8.82
C LEU A 20 9.68 15.60 10.02
N MET A 21 9.02 15.13 11.08
CA MET A 21 9.68 14.56 12.26
C MET A 21 10.54 13.36 11.87
N ASP A 22 9.95 12.39 11.18
CA ASP A 22 10.62 11.16 10.75
C ASP A 22 11.80 11.48 9.82
N PHE A 23 11.56 12.31 8.81
CA PHE A 23 12.57 12.74 7.85
C PHE A 23 13.74 13.45 8.52
N ALA A 24 13.45 14.46 9.35
CA ALA A 24 14.47 15.31 9.95
C ALA A 24 15.35 14.52 10.93
N LEU A 25 14.75 13.69 11.78
CA LEU A 25 15.52 12.87 12.73
C LEU A 25 16.41 11.85 12.02
N TYR A 26 15.87 11.13 11.04
CA TYR A 26 16.67 10.16 10.29
C TYR A 26 17.82 10.84 9.54
N LEU A 27 17.54 11.94 8.82
CA LEU A 27 18.58 12.64 8.07
C LEU A 27 19.66 13.20 9.01
N PHE A 28 19.26 13.98 10.01
CA PHE A 28 20.16 14.68 10.93
C PHE A 28 21.11 13.73 11.64
N HIS A 29 20.60 12.60 12.14
CA HIS A 29 21.42 11.66 12.90
C HIS A 29 22.33 10.77 12.04
N ASN A 30 21.99 10.54 10.76
CA ASN A 30 22.64 9.48 9.98
C ASN A 30 23.43 9.98 8.77
N HIS A 31 23.19 11.17 8.23
CA HIS A 31 23.74 11.59 6.93
C HIS A 31 25.27 11.48 6.86
N ALA A 32 26.00 11.93 7.90
CA ALA A 32 27.46 11.90 7.92
C ALA A 32 28.01 10.46 7.96
N ARG A 33 27.39 9.57 8.74
CA ARG A 33 27.79 8.16 8.83
C ARG A 33 27.51 7.41 7.55
N LEU A 34 26.37 7.69 6.91
CA LEU A 34 26.00 7.12 5.61
C LEU A 34 27.03 7.51 4.54
N GLN A 35 27.42 8.78 4.48
CA GLN A 35 28.46 9.26 3.58
C GLN A 35 29.81 8.57 3.81
N GLN A 36 30.24 8.43 5.07
CA GLN A 36 31.50 7.74 5.42
C GLN A 36 31.53 6.27 4.97
N ASN A 37 30.36 5.63 4.88
CA ASN A 37 30.21 4.26 4.41
C ASN A 37 30.04 4.15 2.88
N GLY A 38 30.14 5.26 2.14
CA GLY A 38 29.97 5.27 0.68
C GLY A 38 28.51 5.10 0.23
N THR A 39 27.55 5.41 1.09
CA THR A 39 26.10 5.39 0.80
C THR A 39 25.49 6.77 1.06
N GLY A 40 24.17 6.89 0.98
CA GLY A 40 23.45 8.16 1.14
C GLY A 40 22.17 8.06 1.99
N PRO A 41 21.59 9.21 2.38
CA PRO A 41 20.30 9.26 3.04
C PRO A 41 19.18 8.96 2.04
N TYR A 42 18.53 7.81 2.22
CA TYR A 42 17.50 7.29 1.31
C TYR A 42 16.13 7.26 1.98
N PHE A 43 15.09 7.63 1.23
CA PHE A 43 13.73 7.71 1.74
C PHE A 43 12.73 7.01 0.81
N TYR A 44 11.67 6.48 1.40
CA TYR A 44 10.44 6.13 0.71
C TYR A 44 9.38 7.19 1.02
N VAL A 45 8.73 7.72 -0.02
CA VAL A 45 7.70 8.74 0.08
C VAL A 45 6.33 8.12 -0.26
N PRO A 46 5.46 7.92 0.75
CA PRO A 46 4.18 7.25 0.55
C PRO A 46 3.03 8.23 0.28
N LYS A 47 1.99 7.72 -0.41
CA LYS A 47 0.65 8.33 -0.53
C LYS A 47 0.62 9.76 -1.06
N LEU A 48 1.49 10.11 -2.01
CA LEU A 48 1.32 11.37 -2.74
C LEU A 48 0.08 11.28 -3.63
N GLU A 49 -0.64 12.38 -3.79
CA GLU A 49 -1.79 12.49 -4.70
C GLU A 49 -1.53 13.48 -5.86
N HIS A 50 -0.59 14.42 -5.72
CA HIS A 50 -0.33 15.45 -6.74
C HIS A 50 1.17 15.78 -6.88
N TYR A 51 1.61 16.21 -8.06
CA TYR A 51 3.01 16.57 -8.31
C TYR A 51 3.48 17.75 -7.44
N GLU A 52 2.58 18.64 -7.00
CA GLU A 52 2.93 19.74 -6.08
C GLU A 52 3.35 19.24 -4.70
N GLU A 53 2.88 18.07 -4.29
CA GLU A 53 3.35 17.42 -3.06
C GLU A 53 4.78 16.89 -3.24
N ALA A 54 5.11 16.42 -4.44
CA ALA A 54 6.46 16.03 -4.82
C ALA A 54 7.39 17.27 -4.87
N ARG A 55 6.89 18.41 -5.37
CA ARG A 55 7.60 19.70 -5.31
C ARG A 55 7.88 20.12 -3.87
N TRP A 56 6.88 20.01 -2.98
CA TRP A 56 7.06 20.32 -1.57
C TRP A 56 8.15 19.43 -0.93
N TRP A 57 8.16 18.13 -1.24
CA TRP A 57 9.23 17.23 -0.78
C TRP A 57 10.60 17.65 -1.30
N ASN A 58 10.70 18.05 -2.58
CA ASN A 58 11.93 18.57 -3.15
C ASN A 58 12.42 19.82 -2.41
N GLU A 59 11.53 20.76 -2.08
CA GLU A 59 11.86 21.95 -1.28
C GLU A 59 12.37 21.58 0.12
N VAL A 60 11.72 20.62 0.79
CA VAL A 60 12.17 20.08 2.09
C VAL A 60 13.58 19.48 1.99
N PHE A 61 13.86 18.68 0.96
CA PHE A 61 15.18 18.09 0.74
C PHE A 61 16.25 19.15 0.48
N VAL A 62 15.96 20.14 -0.37
CA VAL A 62 16.88 21.24 -0.65
C VAL A 62 17.19 22.02 0.62
N ALA A 63 16.16 22.42 1.39
CA ALA A 63 16.33 23.17 2.63
C ALA A 63 17.16 22.40 3.66
N ALA A 64 16.90 21.09 3.81
CA ALA A 64 17.66 20.26 4.75
C ALA A 64 19.12 20.05 4.33
N GLN A 65 19.38 19.88 3.04
CA GLN A 65 20.75 19.78 2.50
C GLN A 65 21.52 21.08 2.72
N GLU A 66 20.89 22.24 2.47
CA GLU A 66 21.50 23.54 2.73
C GLU A 66 21.81 23.75 4.21
N GLN A 67 20.86 23.44 5.09
CA GLN A 67 21.03 23.56 6.54
C GLN A 67 22.15 22.68 7.09
N LEU A 68 22.36 21.49 6.52
CA LEU A 68 23.37 20.52 6.96
C LEU A 68 24.67 20.57 6.16
N GLY A 69 24.79 21.47 5.17
CA GLY A 69 25.96 21.56 4.31
C GLY A 69 26.17 20.33 3.41
N ILE A 70 25.10 19.62 3.07
CA ILE A 70 25.11 18.45 2.19
C ILE A 70 24.93 18.91 0.73
N ALA A 71 25.62 18.27 -0.22
CA ALA A 71 25.46 18.59 -1.63
C ALA A 71 24.03 18.28 -2.12
N ARG A 72 23.48 19.13 -3.00
CA ARG A 72 22.16 18.91 -3.62
C ARG A 72 22.13 17.59 -4.39
N GLY A 73 21.01 16.87 -4.29
CA GLY A 73 20.83 15.55 -4.91
C GLY A 73 21.50 14.41 -4.16
N THR A 74 22.05 14.65 -2.95
CA THR A 74 22.59 13.59 -2.08
C THR A 74 21.47 12.76 -1.46
N ILE A 75 20.36 13.42 -1.09
CA ILE A 75 19.15 12.73 -0.68
C ILE A 75 18.56 12.01 -1.90
N LYS A 76 18.19 10.73 -1.73
CA LYS A 76 17.47 9.97 -2.76
C LYS A 76 16.13 9.45 -2.23
N ALA A 77 15.10 9.55 -3.05
CA ALA A 77 13.73 9.22 -2.70
C ALA A 77 13.13 8.25 -3.72
N THR A 78 12.49 7.19 -3.23
CA THR A 78 11.57 6.36 -4.02
C THR A 78 10.15 6.76 -3.68
N CYS A 79 9.35 7.14 -4.67
CA CYS A 79 7.96 7.55 -4.47
C CYS A 79 7.00 6.39 -4.77
N LEU A 80 6.09 6.08 -3.86
CA LEU A 80 5.04 5.09 -4.12
C LEU A 80 3.93 5.75 -4.93
N ILE A 81 3.61 5.21 -6.10
CA ILE A 81 2.44 5.64 -6.88
C ILE A 81 1.26 4.80 -6.43
N GLU A 82 0.86 4.96 -5.18
CA GLU A 82 -0.14 4.11 -4.52
C GLU A 82 -1.47 4.85 -4.33
N THR A 83 -1.70 5.91 -5.09
CA THR A 83 -2.98 6.63 -5.12
C THR A 83 -3.47 6.74 -6.55
N LEU A 84 -4.80 6.73 -6.73
CA LEU A 84 -5.39 6.88 -8.05
C LEU A 84 -5.05 8.24 -8.69
N PRO A 85 -5.06 9.38 -7.97
CA PRO A 85 -4.62 10.65 -8.57
C PRO A 85 -3.17 10.63 -9.09
N ALA A 86 -2.23 10.09 -8.31
CA ALA A 86 -0.81 10.12 -8.67
C ALA A 86 -0.46 9.33 -9.94
N VAL A 87 -1.27 8.35 -10.35
CA VAL A 87 -1.01 7.61 -11.60
C VAL A 87 -1.09 8.50 -12.85
N PHE A 88 -1.84 9.60 -12.78
CA PHE A 88 -2.01 10.55 -13.87
C PHE A 88 -0.89 11.60 -13.94
N GLU A 89 -0.03 11.65 -12.92
CA GLU A 89 0.97 12.70 -12.74
C GLU A 89 2.38 12.13 -12.48
N MET A 90 2.61 10.86 -12.83
CA MET A 90 3.89 10.18 -12.54
C MET A 90 5.09 10.90 -13.17
N ASP A 91 4.92 11.50 -14.35
CA ASP A 91 6.00 12.18 -15.04
C ASP A 91 6.33 13.54 -14.40
N GLU A 92 5.29 14.27 -13.98
CA GLU A 92 5.37 15.51 -13.24
C GLU A 92 5.97 15.28 -11.85
N ILE A 93 5.58 14.21 -11.14
CA ILE A 93 6.19 13.80 -9.87
C ILE A 93 7.69 13.55 -10.04
N LEU A 94 8.09 12.80 -11.08
CA LEU A 94 9.52 12.59 -11.38
C LEU A 94 10.24 13.90 -11.74
N PHE A 95 9.58 14.80 -12.45
CA PHE A 95 10.14 16.09 -12.82
C PHE A 95 10.40 16.98 -11.60
N GLU A 96 9.42 17.10 -10.70
CA GLU A 96 9.53 17.90 -9.47
C GLU A 96 10.58 17.33 -8.51
N LEU A 97 10.78 16.01 -8.51
CA LEU A 97 11.80 15.33 -7.72
C LEU A 97 13.10 15.04 -8.49
N LYS A 98 13.32 15.55 -9.70
CA LYS A 98 14.41 15.08 -10.61
C LYS A 98 15.82 14.98 -10.01
N ASP A 99 16.16 15.84 -9.05
CA ASP A 99 17.48 15.83 -8.40
C ASP A 99 17.59 14.76 -7.30
N HIS A 100 16.45 14.31 -6.78
CA HIS A 100 16.33 13.41 -5.63
C HIS A 100 15.60 12.09 -5.97
N ALA A 101 14.90 11.98 -7.08
CA ALA A 101 14.17 10.78 -7.47
C ALA A 101 15.14 9.62 -7.78
N ALA A 102 14.86 8.45 -7.20
CA ALA A 102 15.55 7.20 -7.50
C ALA A 102 14.64 6.23 -8.26
N ALA A 103 13.37 6.16 -7.84
CA ALA A 103 12.42 5.18 -8.36
C ALA A 103 10.97 5.62 -8.11
N LEU A 104 10.05 5.04 -8.89
CA LEU A 104 8.64 4.93 -8.51
C LEU A 104 8.32 3.47 -8.15
N ASN A 105 7.30 3.25 -7.33
CA ASN A 105 6.88 1.92 -6.89
C ASN A 105 5.40 1.64 -7.21
N CYS A 106 5.14 0.42 -7.68
CA CYS A 106 3.80 -0.14 -7.81
C CYS A 106 3.27 -0.66 -6.47
N GLY A 107 2.06 -0.26 -6.08
CA GLY A 107 1.34 -0.78 -4.91
C GLY A 107 0.01 -1.43 -5.30
N ARG A 108 -0.47 -2.38 -4.49
CA ARG A 108 -1.80 -3.00 -4.68
C ARG A 108 -2.83 -2.40 -3.73
N TRP A 109 -2.70 -2.66 -2.43
CA TRP A 109 -3.75 -2.37 -1.45
C TRP A 109 -4.06 -0.89 -1.32
N ASP A 110 -3.05 -0.03 -1.13
CA ASP A 110 -3.25 1.41 -1.08
C ASP A 110 -3.80 1.97 -2.40
N TYR A 111 -3.37 1.43 -3.55
CA TYR A 111 -3.84 1.88 -4.85
C TYR A 111 -5.33 1.60 -5.04
N ILE A 112 -5.79 0.36 -4.80
CA ILE A 112 -7.22 0.02 -4.94
C ILE A 112 -8.07 0.61 -3.81
N PHE A 113 -7.49 0.87 -2.64
CA PHE A 113 -8.11 1.67 -1.60
C PHE A 113 -8.35 3.11 -2.07
N SER A 114 -7.33 3.73 -2.65
CA SER A 114 -7.42 5.07 -3.24
C SER A 114 -8.41 5.11 -4.40
N TYR A 115 -8.47 4.07 -5.23
CA TYR A 115 -9.48 3.93 -6.28
C TYR A 115 -10.90 4.07 -5.71
N ILE A 116 -11.22 3.30 -4.66
CA ILE A 116 -12.52 3.41 -3.97
C ILE A 116 -12.71 4.80 -3.39
N LYS A 117 -11.72 5.34 -2.66
CA LYS A 117 -11.80 6.66 -2.01
C LYS A 117 -12.07 7.79 -3.01
N THR A 118 -11.38 7.76 -4.14
CA THR A 118 -11.46 8.76 -5.20
C THR A 118 -12.77 8.65 -5.97
N LEU A 119 -13.17 7.42 -6.33
CA LEU A 119 -14.37 7.15 -7.13
C LEU A 119 -15.62 6.80 -6.30
N LYS A 120 -15.61 7.10 -4.98
CA LYS A 120 -16.63 6.70 -3.99
C LYS A 120 -18.08 7.08 -4.30
N ASN A 121 -18.31 8.02 -5.22
CA ASN A 121 -19.64 8.49 -5.63
C ASN A 121 -20.10 7.92 -6.98
N HIS A 122 -19.30 7.06 -7.61
CA HIS A 122 -19.58 6.44 -8.89
C HIS A 122 -20.03 4.99 -8.68
N PRO A 123 -21.34 4.69 -8.70
CA PRO A 123 -21.84 3.33 -8.46
C PRO A 123 -21.41 2.33 -9.54
N ASP A 124 -21.04 2.80 -10.73
CA ASP A 124 -20.45 2.01 -11.81
C ASP A 124 -18.98 1.65 -11.57
N ARG A 125 -18.35 2.15 -10.49
CA ARG A 125 -16.93 1.96 -10.14
C ARG A 125 -16.73 1.15 -8.87
N MET A 126 -17.63 0.22 -8.61
CA MET A 126 -17.51 -0.69 -7.48
C MET A 126 -16.43 -1.75 -7.72
N LEU A 127 -15.60 -1.99 -6.71
CA LEU A 127 -14.66 -3.10 -6.74
C LEU A 127 -15.33 -4.38 -6.21
N PRO A 128 -15.10 -5.54 -6.85
CA PRO A 128 -15.48 -6.84 -6.31
C PRO A 128 -14.60 -7.21 -5.11
N ASP A 129 -14.65 -8.47 -4.66
CA ASP A 129 -13.76 -9.01 -3.64
C ASP A 129 -12.31 -8.55 -3.88
N ARG A 130 -11.71 -7.81 -2.94
CA ARG A 130 -10.34 -7.27 -3.08
C ARG A 130 -9.31 -8.37 -3.36
N GLN A 131 -9.56 -9.59 -2.88
CA GLN A 131 -8.73 -10.77 -3.10
C GLN A 131 -8.67 -11.12 -4.59
N ALA A 132 -9.77 -10.92 -5.33
CA ALA A 132 -9.89 -11.15 -6.77
C ALA A 132 -9.35 -10.00 -7.64
N VAL A 133 -9.09 -8.83 -7.06
CA VAL A 133 -8.53 -7.67 -7.77
C VAL A 133 -6.99 -7.76 -7.83
N GLY A 134 -6.48 -8.72 -8.60
CA GLY A 134 -5.04 -8.98 -8.79
C GLY A 134 -4.34 -7.98 -9.72
N MET A 135 -3.00 -7.92 -9.66
CA MET A 135 -2.20 -7.04 -10.53
C MET A 135 -2.26 -7.40 -12.02
N ASP A 136 -2.82 -8.57 -12.34
CA ASP A 136 -3.12 -9.05 -13.68
C ASP A 136 -4.41 -8.46 -14.28
N LYS A 137 -5.23 -7.76 -13.48
CA LYS A 137 -6.45 -7.11 -13.96
C LYS A 137 -6.12 -5.92 -14.88
N PRO A 138 -6.94 -5.66 -15.94
CA PRO A 138 -6.61 -4.68 -16.98
C PRO A 138 -6.14 -3.31 -16.47
N PHE A 139 -6.86 -2.71 -15.51
CA PHE A 139 -6.50 -1.38 -14.99
C PHE A 139 -5.19 -1.37 -14.18
N LEU A 140 -4.88 -2.45 -13.45
CA LEU A 140 -3.64 -2.57 -12.67
C LEU A 140 -2.45 -2.94 -13.56
N ASP A 141 -2.67 -3.75 -14.59
CA ASP A 141 -1.66 -4.01 -15.62
C ASP A 141 -1.34 -2.72 -16.41
N ALA A 142 -2.36 -1.95 -16.80
CA ALA A 142 -2.19 -0.65 -17.43
C ALA A 142 -1.39 0.32 -16.55
N TYR A 143 -1.70 0.38 -15.26
CA TYR A 143 -0.95 1.12 -14.26
C TYR A 143 0.52 0.65 -14.17
N SER A 144 0.79 -0.65 -14.06
CA SER A 144 2.15 -1.20 -13.98
C SER A 144 2.97 -0.86 -15.23
N ARG A 145 2.41 -1.10 -16.43
CA ARG A 145 3.11 -0.80 -17.70
C ARG A 145 3.38 0.69 -17.87
N LEU A 146 2.41 1.56 -17.51
CA LEU A 146 2.59 3.00 -17.59
C LEU A 146 3.67 3.49 -16.63
N LEU A 147 3.73 2.95 -15.40
CA LEU A 147 4.76 3.30 -14.41
C LEU A 147 6.15 2.93 -14.93
N ILE A 148 6.33 1.70 -15.43
CA ILE A 148 7.61 1.23 -15.98
C ILE A 148 8.06 2.12 -17.15
N LYS A 149 7.16 2.35 -18.12
CA LYS A 149 7.44 3.20 -19.29
C LYS A 149 7.83 4.62 -18.88
N THR A 150 7.15 5.18 -17.87
CA THR A 150 7.41 6.54 -17.39
C THR A 150 8.76 6.63 -16.66
N CYS A 151 9.04 5.71 -15.74
CA CYS A 151 10.31 5.64 -15.02
C CYS A 151 11.51 5.50 -15.95
N HIS A 152 11.49 4.51 -16.84
CA HIS A 152 12.64 4.18 -17.67
C HIS A 152 12.94 5.28 -18.70
N ARG A 153 11.91 5.95 -19.23
CA ARG A 153 12.08 7.14 -20.06
C ARG A 153 12.83 8.28 -19.34
N ARG A 154 12.73 8.35 -18.02
CA ARG A 154 13.41 9.35 -17.17
C ARG A 154 14.68 8.83 -16.50
N GLY A 155 15.06 7.57 -16.74
CA GLY A 155 16.21 6.94 -16.08
C GLY A 155 16.00 6.66 -14.58
N ALA A 156 14.75 6.69 -14.10
CA ALA A 156 14.39 6.27 -12.76
C ALA A 156 14.04 4.77 -12.75
N LEU A 157 14.19 4.10 -11.61
CA LEU A 157 13.81 2.70 -11.47
C LEU A 157 12.28 2.55 -11.33
N ALA A 158 11.74 1.43 -11.78
CA ALA A 158 10.35 1.01 -11.65
C ALA A 158 10.24 -0.22 -10.74
N MET A 159 9.84 -0.02 -9.49
CA MET A 159 9.73 -1.10 -8.50
C MET A 159 8.36 -1.80 -8.58
N GLY A 160 8.36 -3.13 -8.49
CA GLY A 160 7.17 -3.98 -8.38
C GLY A 160 6.57 -4.00 -6.96
N GLY A 161 5.53 -4.80 -6.77
CA GLY A 161 4.70 -4.78 -5.56
C GLY A 161 5.18 -5.69 -4.43
N MET A 162 4.43 -5.70 -3.32
CA MET A 162 4.69 -6.54 -2.14
C MET A 162 4.30 -8.00 -2.33
N SER A 163 5.12 -8.92 -1.82
CA SER A 163 4.71 -10.28 -1.45
C SER A 163 4.73 -10.44 0.07
N ALA A 164 3.54 -10.58 0.66
CA ALA A 164 3.36 -10.55 2.12
C ALA A 164 3.34 -11.94 2.79
N PHE A 165 3.62 -13.02 2.04
CA PHE A 165 3.56 -14.38 2.59
C PHE A 165 4.55 -14.61 3.72
N LEU A 166 4.05 -15.18 4.81
CA LEU A 166 4.86 -15.76 5.88
C LEU A 166 5.13 -17.25 5.58
N PRO A 167 6.20 -17.82 6.15
CA PRO A 167 6.43 -19.27 6.07
C PRO A 167 5.19 -20.04 6.52
N ALA A 168 4.71 -20.97 5.70
CA ALA A 168 3.51 -21.73 6.02
C ALA A 168 3.80 -22.80 7.09
N LYS A 169 2.73 -23.36 7.68
CA LYS A 169 2.86 -24.40 8.71
C LYS A 169 3.33 -25.73 8.15
N THR A 170 2.93 -26.04 6.92
CA THR A 170 3.27 -27.30 6.25
C THR A 170 4.21 -27.04 5.06
N PRO A 171 5.13 -27.98 4.74
CA PRO A 171 6.01 -27.84 3.59
C PRO A 171 5.28 -27.69 2.25
N ASP A 172 4.14 -28.38 2.09
CA ASP A 172 3.35 -28.33 0.85
C ASP A 172 2.67 -26.97 0.65
N GLU A 173 2.09 -26.40 1.71
CA GLU A 173 1.54 -25.04 1.68
C GLU A 173 2.64 -24.00 1.44
N ASP A 174 3.81 -24.18 2.06
CA ASP A 174 4.94 -23.26 1.90
C ASP A 174 5.47 -23.28 0.45
N ALA A 175 5.56 -24.47 -0.15
CA ALA A 175 5.93 -24.64 -1.55
C ALA A 175 4.88 -24.01 -2.48
N ALA A 176 3.59 -24.20 -2.23
CA ALA A 176 2.51 -23.60 -3.01
C ALA A 176 2.52 -22.06 -2.91
N ASN A 177 2.72 -21.51 -1.72
CA ASN A 177 2.86 -20.06 -1.51
C ASN A 177 4.07 -19.51 -2.27
N LYS A 178 5.24 -20.15 -2.15
CA LYS A 178 6.46 -19.73 -2.86
C LYS A 178 6.32 -19.82 -4.37
N GLU A 179 5.61 -20.82 -4.90
CA GLU A 179 5.33 -20.91 -6.33
C GLU A 179 4.42 -19.76 -6.80
N LYS A 180 3.41 -19.40 -6.01
CA LYS A 180 2.59 -18.21 -6.29
C LYS A 180 3.44 -16.93 -6.27
N VAL A 181 4.34 -16.78 -5.29
CA VAL A 181 5.30 -15.66 -5.26
C VAL A 181 6.15 -15.66 -6.52
N ARG A 182 6.71 -16.81 -6.92
CA ARG A 182 7.54 -16.91 -8.12
C ARG A 182 6.77 -16.47 -9.36
N GLN A 183 5.53 -16.92 -9.55
CA GLN A 183 4.70 -16.54 -10.70
C GLN A 183 4.38 -15.04 -10.72
N ASP A 184 4.01 -14.48 -9.57
CA ASP A 184 3.72 -13.05 -9.46
C ASP A 184 4.94 -12.19 -9.75
N LYS A 185 6.11 -12.58 -9.23
CA LYS A 185 7.37 -11.86 -9.46
C LYS A 185 7.91 -12.06 -10.87
N GLN A 186 7.67 -13.22 -11.48
CA GLN A 186 8.03 -13.44 -12.88
C GLN A 186 7.26 -12.48 -13.78
N ARG A 187 5.95 -12.33 -13.56
CA ARG A 187 5.13 -11.35 -14.29
C ARG A 187 5.65 -9.92 -14.11
N GLU A 188 6.03 -9.52 -12.89
CA GLU A 188 6.63 -8.21 -12.65
C GLU A 188 7.96 -8.01 -13.41
N ALA A 189 8.84 -9.01 -13.36
CA ALA A 189 10.13 -8.97 -14.04
C ALA A 189 9.97 -8.96 -15.58
N ASP A 190 9.07 -9.80 -16.12
CA ASP A 190 8.75 -9.84 -17.56
C ASP A 190 8.16 -8.52 -18.06
N ASN A 191 7.41 -7.81 -17.21
CA ASN A 191 6.90 -6.47 -17.52
C ASN A 191 7.99 -5.39 -17.54
N GLY A 192 9.17 -5.63 -16.98
CA GLY A 192 10.26 -4.66 -16.97
C GLY A 192 10.54 -4.02 -15.60
N HIS A 193 9.97 -4.50 -14.50
CA HIS A 193 10.32 -3.94 -13.18
C HIS A 193 11.79 -4.17 -12.83
N ASP A 194 12.41 -3.23 -12.11
CA ASP A 194 13.82 -3.29 -11.70
C ASP A 194 14.06 -4.04 -10.38
N GLY A 195 12.99 -4.37 -9.67
CA GLY A 195 13.03 -5.06 -8.39
C GLY A 195 11.63 -5.18 -7.79
N SER A 196 11.55 -5.74 -6.58
CA SER A 196 10.27 -6.02 -5.92
C SER A 196 10.37 -6.01 -4.40
N TRP A 197 9.23 -6.13 -3.73
CA TRP A 197 9.11 -6.16 -2.28
C TRP A 197 8.71 -7.53 -1.74
N ILE A 198 9.28 -7.85 -0.58
CA ILE A 198 8.91 -9.01 0.24
C ILE A 198 8.77 -8.57 1.70
N ALA A 199 7.82 -9.15 2.43
CA ALA A 199 7.62 -8.84 3.86
C ALA A 199 8.42 -9.78 4.78
N HIS A 200 8.95 -10.89 4.26
CA HIS A 200 9.64 -11.91 5.05
C HIS A 200 10.92 -12.42 4.36
N PRO A 201 12.05 -12.55 5.08
CA PRO A 201 13.33 -13.02 4.51
C PRO A 201 13.28 -14.39 3.82
N ALA A 202 12.38 -15.28 4.23
CA ALA A 202 12.21 -16.60 3.61
C ALA A 202 11.80 -16.55 2.12
N LEU A 203 11.38 -15.38 1.62
CA LEU A 203 11.08 -15.16 0.21
C LEU A 203 12.27 -14.59 -0.58
N SER A 204 13.39 -14.24 0.06
CA SER A 204 14.52 -13.57 -0.61
C SER A 204 15.05 -14.39 -1.77
N ASP A 205 15.28 -15.69 -1.57
CA ASP A 205 15.96 -16.52 -2.56
C ASP A 205 15.11 -16.72 -3.81
N VAL A 206 13.80 -16.94 -3.64
CA VAL A 206 12.87 -17.11 -4.77
C VAL A 206 12.76 -15.82 -5.58
N VAL A 207 12.67 -14.66 -4.92
CA VAL A 207 12.54 -13.37 -5.61
C VAL A 207 13.86 -12.95 -6.25
N ASN A 208 14.99 -13.09 -5.54
CA ASN A 208 16.31 -12.79 -6.09
C ASN A 208 16.60 -13.64 -7.32
N LYS A 209 16.21 -14.93 -7.32
CA LYS A 209 16.38 -15.79 -8.48
C LYS A 209 15.60 -15.27 -9.69
N VAL A 210 14.32 -14.93 -9.52
CA VAL A 210 13.48 -14.39 -10.60
C VAL A 210 14.09 -13.15 -11.24
N TYR A 211 14.51 -12.17 -10.43
CA TYR A 211 15.09 -10.94 -10.96
C TYR A 211 16.48 -11.14 -11.56
N SER A 212 17.32 -11.99 -10.95
CA SER A 212 18.65 -12.30 -11.49
C SER A 212 18.56 -13.00 -12.85
N ASP A 213 17.56 -13.87 -13.05
CA ASP A 213 17.32 -14.55 -14.33
C ASP A 213 16.74 -13.60 -15.39
N ALA A 214 15.97 -12.57 -14.98
CA ALA A 214 15.38 -11.59 -15.89
C ALA A 214 16.40 -10.55 -16.40
N PHE A 215 17.41 -10.20 -15.60
CA PHE A 215 18.38 -9.18 -15.98
C PHE A 215 19.34 -9.68 -17.07
N LYS A 216 19.62 -8.79 -18.04
CA LYS A 216 20.63 -9.06 -19.07
C LYS A 216 22.01 -9.28 -18.42
N PRO A 217 22.88 -10.13 -18.99
CA PRO A 217 24.22 -10.37 -18.45
C PRO A 217 24.99 -9.06 -18.19
N GLY A 218 25.50 -8.90 -16.97
CA GLY A 218 26.24 -7.71 -16.55
C GLY A 218 25.38 -6.49 -16.19
N LYS A 219 24.05 -6.61 -16.20
CA LYS A 219 23.11 -5.58 -15.72
C LYS A 219 22.60 -5.92 -14.32
N THR A 220 22.21 -4.89 -13.59
CA THR A 220 21.66 -4.99 -12.22
C THR A 220 20.23 -4.46 -12.12
N ASN A 221 19.64 -4.10 -13.26
CA ASN A 221 18.30 -3.53 -13.42
C ASN A 221 17.85 -3.67 -14.89
N GLN A 222 16.65 -3.20 -15.21
CA GLN A 222 15.99 -3.27 -16.50
C GLN A 222 15.69 -1.88 -17.09
N LEU A 223 16.48 -0.85 -16.76
CA LEU A 223 16.32 0.51 -17.28
C LEU A 223 16.29 0.60 -18.82
N ASP A 224 16.81 -0.40 -19.52
CA ASP A 224 16.78 -0.51 -20.99
C ASP A 224 15.47 -1.11 -21.55
N VAL A 225 14.55 -1.55 -20.69
CA VAL A 225 13.21 -2.03 -21.07
C VAL A 225 12.25 -0.83 -21.17
N ILE A 226 12.34 -0.10 -22.27
CA ILE A 226 11.66 1.21 -22.45
C ILE A 226 10.17 1.15 -22.85
N ARG A 227 9.64 -0.04 -23.17
CA ARG A 227 8.21 -0.28 -23.53
C ARG A 227 7.67 0.64 -24.66
N GLU A 228 8.49 0.98 -25.65
CA GLU A 228 8.09 1.85 -26.77
C GLU A 228 6.97 1.26 -27.65
N GLY A 229 6.95 -0.07 -27.81
CA GLY A 229 5.93 -0.78 -28.61
C GLY A 229 4.56 -0.91 -27.96
N ASP A 230 4.41 -0.55 -26.67
CA ASP A 230 3.11 -0.57 -26.00
C ASP A 230 2.16 0.48 -26.61
N ALA A 231 0.91 0.08 -26.83
CA ALA A 231 -0.16 1.02 -27.12
C ALA A 231 -0.28 2.08 -25.99
N PRO A 232 -0.68 3.32 -26.29
CA PRO A 232 -0.87 4.34 -25.27
C PRO A 232 -1.84 3.87 -24.19
N VAL A 233 -1.43 3.98 -22.92
CA VAL A 233 -2.36 3.81 -21.79
C VAL A 233 -3.20 5.07 -21.66
N THR A 234 -4.51 4.91 -21.66
CA THR A 234 -5.49 6.00 -21.54
C THR A 234 -6.01 6.12 -20.12
N ALA A 235 -6.65 7.25 -19.80
CA ALA A 235 -7.31 7.40 -18.52
C ALA A 235 -8.45 6.39 -18.31
N ALA A 236 -9.13 5.98 -19.39
CA ALA A 236 -10.19 4.98 -19.34
C ALA A 236 -9.66 3.60 -18.89
N ASP A 237 -8.47 3.22 -19.36
CA ASP A 237 -7.82 1.96 -18.96
C ASP A 237 -7.50 1.98 -17.45
N LEU A 238 -7.01 3.11 -16.93
CA LEU A 238 -6.59 3.26 -15.53
C LEU A 238 -7.76 3.30 -14.54
N VAL A 239 -8.96 3.66 -15.00
CA VAL A 239 -10.18 3.70 -14.17
C VAL A 239 -11.16 2.57 -14.49
N GLU A 240 -10.78 1.63 -15.35
CA GLU A 240 -11.61 0.49 -15.71
C GLU A 240 -11.99 -0.30 -14.46
N THR A 241 -13.27 -0.68 -14.37
CA THR A 241 -13.78 -1.43 -13.22
C THR A 241 -13.46 -2.91 -13.40
N PRO A 242 -12.67 -3.51 -12.48
CA PRO A 242 -12.28 -4.91 -12.62
C PRO A 242 -13.48 -5.83 -12.41
N GLN A 243 -13.56 -6.85 -13.26
CA GLN A 243 -14.56 -7.92 -13.11
C GLN A 243 -14.15 -8.89 -11.98
N GLY A 244 -15.14 -9.30 -11.19
CA GLY A 244 -14.97 -10.28 -10.11
C GLY A 244 -16.27 -10.48 -9.33
N PRO A 245 -16.28 -11.46 -8.40
CA PRO A 245 -17.45 -11.75 -7.58
C PRO A 245 -17.55 -10.80 -6.39
N PHE A 246 -18.78 -10.61 -5.89
CA PHE A 246 -19.06 -9.99 -4.60
C PHE A 246 -19.54 -11.11 -3.69
N THR A 247 -18.73 -11.55 -2.74
CA THR A 247 -19.03 -12.76 -1.95
C THR A 247 -19.22 -12.48 -0.47
N ASP A 248 -20.10 -13.25 0.17
CA ASP A 248 -20.22 -13.24 1.63
C ASP A 248 -18.92 -13.71 2.29
N ALA A 249 -18.21 -14.66 1.67
CA ALA A 249 -16.90 -15.10 2.14
C ALA A 249 -15.86 -13.97 2.14
N GLY A 250 -15.85 -13.13 1.09
CA GLY A 250 -15.00 -11.95 0.96
C GLY A 250 -15.31 -10.90 2.03
N LEU A 251 -16.60 -10.61 2.27
CA LEU A 251 -17.06 -9.75 3.37
C LEU A 251 -16.54 -10.24 4.72
N ARG A 252 -16.78 -11.52 5.05
CA ARG A 252 -16.35 -12.12 6.31
C ARG A 252 -14.85 -12.04 6.50
N SER A 253 -14.09 -12.36 5.46
CA SER A 253 -12.63 -12.24 5.46
C SER A 253 -12.17 -10.80 5.72
N ASN A 254 -12.77 -9.81 5.06
CA ASN A 254 -12.46 -8.39 5.28
C ASN A 254 -12.71 -7.98 6.73
N ILE A 255 -13.83 -8.41 7.33
CA ILE A 255 -14.15 -8.11 8.72
C ILE A 255 -13.11 -8.72 9.66
N ARG A 256 -12.81 -10.02 9.55
CA ARG A 256 -11.85 -10.68 10.45
C ARG A 256 -10.47 -10.07 10.38
N ILE A 257 -10.01 -9.73 9.17
CA ILE A 257 -8.68 -9.14 8.94
C ILE A 257 -8.63 -7.71 9.48
N ALA A 258 -9.61 -6.86 9.13
CA ALA A 258 -9.65 -5.48 9.62
C ALA A 258 -9.78 -5.41 11.15
N LEU A 259 -10.63 -6.25 11.74
CA LEU A 259 -10.81 -6.31 13.19
C LEU A 259 -9.50 -6.66 13.92
N GLN A 260 -8.82 -7.73 13.49
CA GLN A 260 -7.56 -8.16 14.11
C GLN A 260 -6.43 -7.16 13.88
N TYR A 261 -6.36 -6.55 12.69
CA TYR A 261 -5.36 -5.53 12.41
C TYR A 261 -5.57 -4.28 13.28
N ILE A 262 -6.80 -3.75 13.33
CA ILE A 262 -7.11 -2.56 14.13
C ILE A 262 -6.84 -2.83 15.61
N GLU A 263 -7.20 -4.00 16.13
CA GLU A 263 -6.93 -4.36 17.53
C GLU A 263 -5.43 -4.38 17.84
N ALA A 264 -4.62 -4.99 16.97
CA ALA A 264 -3.17 -5.02 17.14
C ALA A 264 -2.56 -3.61 17.03
N TRP A 265 -3.05 -2.80 16.09
CA TRP A 265 -2.61 -1.41 15.90
C TRP A 265 -2.89 -0.55 17.13
N LEU A 266 -4.09 -0.68 17.72
CA LEU A 266 -4.47 -0.03 18.99
C LEU A 266 -3.66 -0.54 20.19
N GLY A 267 -3.01 -1.70 20.06
CA GLY A 267 -2.03 -2.25 21.00
C GLY A 267 -0.58 -1.80 20.72
N GLY A 268 -0.37 -0.93 19.73
CA GLY A 268 0.95 -0.42 19.35
C GLY A 268 1.70 -1.26 18.32
N LEU A 269 1.04 -2.23 17.66
CA LEU A 269 1.65 -3.10 16.65
C LEU A 269 1.05 -2.85 15.26
N GLY A 270 1.84 -2.23 14.37
CA GLY A 270 1.42 -1.90 12.99
C GLY A 270 1.83 -2.89 11.89
N ALA A 271 2.55 -3.95 12.24
CA ALA A 271 2.91 -5.06 11.33
C ALA A 271 2.44 -6.37 11.96
N VAL A 272 1.42 -6.99 11.37
CA VAL A 272 0.60 -8.00 12.06
C VAL A 272 0.49 -9.26 11.22
N ALA A 273 0.87 -10.41 11.80
CA ALA A 273 0.68 -11.70 11.16
C ALA A 273 -0.78 -12.15 11.27
N ILE A 274 -1.52 -12.16 10.15
CA ILE A 274 -2.92 -12.58 10.10
C ILE A 274 -3.07 -13.59 8.95
N TYR A 275 -3.59 -14.78 9.27
CA TYR A 275 -3.84 -15.87 8.31
C TYR A 275 -2.66 -16.18 7.35
N GLY A 276 -1.42 -16.13 7.85
CA GLY A 276 -0.22 -16.46 7.08
C GLY A 276 0.32 -15.32 6.21
N LEU A 277 -0.22 -14.11 6.36
CA LEU A 277 0.27 -12.90 5.70
C LEU A 277 0.77 -11.89 6.75
N MET A 278 1.81 -11.13 6.40
CA MET A 278 2.23 -9.95 7.15
C MET A 278 1.41 -8.74 6.67
N GLU A 279 0.42 -8.35 7.45
CA GLU A 279 -0.50 -7.28 7.12
C GLU A 279 -0.05 -5.93 7.70
N ASP A 280 -0.32 -4.87 6.96
CA ASP A 280 -0.14 -3.48 7.36
C ASP A 280 -1.48 -2.71 7.27
N ALA A 281 -1.41 -1.38 7.45
CA ALA A 281 -2.60 -0.53 7.49
C ALA A 281 -3.37 -0.57 6.18
N ALA A 282 -2.69 -0.71 5.04
CA ALA A 282 -3.32 -0.71 3.73
C ALA A 282 -4.31 -1.87 3.60
N THR A 283 -4.00 -3.04 4.20
CA THR A 283 -4.92 -4.19 4.22
C THR A 283 -6.21 -3.88 4.96
N ALA A 284 -6.14 -3.23 6.13
CA ALA A 284 -7.32 -2.83 6.88
C ALA A 284 -8.10 -1.72 6.16
N GLU A 285 -7.40 -0.78 5.51
CA GLU A 285 -8.00 0.30 4.72
C GLU A 285 -8.83 -0.23 3.55
N ILE A 286 -8.26 -1.13 2.72
CA ILE A 286 -9.02 -1.70 1.61
C ILE A 286 -10.18 -2.58 2.12
N SER A 287 -10.00 -3.28 3.23
CA SER A 287 -11.04 -4.13 3.81
C SER A 287 -12.26 -3.29 4.24
N ARG A 288 -12.05 -2.21 5.00
CA ARG A 288 -13.15 -1.33 5.42
C ARG A 288 -13.73 -0.51 4.25
N ALA A 289 -12.90 -0.10 3.31
CA ALA A 289 -13.35 0.71 2.17
C ALA A 289 -14.23 -0.09 1.22
N SER A 290 -13.89 -1.36 0.97
CA SER A 290 -14.73 -2.29 0.21
C SER A 290 -16.09 -2.50 0.87
N ILE A 291 -16.12 -2.75 2.18
CA ILE A 291 -17.37 -2.90 2.96
C ILE A 291 -18.22 -1.64 2.84
N TRP A 292 -17.64 -0.46 3.10
CA TRP A 292 -18.34 0.81 2.98
C TRP A 292 -18.92 1.01 1.57
N GLN A 293 -18.13 0.74 0.53
CA GLN A 293 -18.56 0.91 -0.86
C GLN A 293 -19.72 -0.03 -1.20
N TRP A 294 -19.69 -1.26 -0.69
CA TRP A 294 -20.74 -2.24 -0.93
C TRP A 294 -22.04 -1.89 -0.21
N ILE A 295 -21.96 -1.39 1.03
CA ILE A 295 -23.14 -0.91 1.78
C ILE A 295 -23.74 0.29 1.06
N LYS A 296 -22.93 1.28 0.69
CA LYS A 296 -23.40 2.51 0.05
C LYS A 296 -24.17 2.27 -1.25
N ASN A 297 -23.73 1.29 -2.04
CA ASN A 297 -24.29 1.02 -3.36
C ASN A 297 -25.20 -0.22 -3.40
N GLY A 298 -25.42 -0.91 -2.29
CA GLY A 298 -26.29 -2.08 -2.22
C GLY A 298 -25.78 -3.28 -3.05
N ALA A 299 -24.51 -3.66 -2.87
CA ALA A 299 -23.92 -4.80 -3.59
C ALA A 299 -24.76 -6.08 -3.43
N GLN A 300 -24.97 -6.80 -4.53
CA GLN A 300 -25.60 -8.12 -4.50
C GLN A 300 -24.54 -9.19 -4.27
N LEU A 301 -24.66 -9.94 -3.18
CA LEU A 301 -23.73 -11.00 -2.83
C LEU A 301 -24.10 -12.33 -3.50
N ASP A 302 -23.11 -13.21 -3.62
CA ASP A 302 -23.24 -14.57 -4.18
C ASP A 302 -24.23 -15.48 -3.44
N ASN A 303 -24.55 -15.19 -2.19
CA ASN A 303 -25.55 -15.91 -1.39
C ASN A 303 -26.98 -15.34 -1.53
N GLY A 304 -27.19 -14.34 -2.39
CA GLY A 304 -28.48 -13.70 -2.65
C GLY A 304 -28.85 -12.58 -1.66
N GLU A 305 -27.99 -12.27 -0.69
CA GLU A 305 -28.18 -11.15 0.22
C GLU A 305 -27.74 -9.83 -0.44
N THR A 306 -28.39 -8.73 -0.05
CA THR A 306 -27.96 -7.37 -0.43
C THR A 306 -27.16 -6.76 0.70
N MET A 307 -26.02 -6.15 0.38
CA MET A 307 -25.21 -5.43 1.34
C MET A 307 -25.95 -4.22 1.92
N THR A 308 -26.14 -4.27 3.24
CA THR A 308 -26.78 -3.23 4.04
C THR A 308 -26.03 -3.08 5.37
N ALA A 309 -26.28 -1.99 6.09
CA ALA A 309 -25.72 -1.79 7.43
C ALA A 309 -26.11 -2.93 8.39
N ASP A 310 -27.35 -3.42 8.31
CA ASP A 310 -27.84 -4.49 9.19
C ASP A 310 -27.23 -5.84 8.84
N TYR A 311 -27.07 -6.14 7.55
CA TYR A 311 -26.37 -7.35 7.12
C TYR A 311 -24.91 -7.34 7.57
N TYR A 312 -24.21 -6.22 7.39
CA TYR A 312 -22.85 -6.04 7.89
C TYR A 312 -22.76 -6.25 9.41
N ARG A 313 -23.63 -5.64 10.22
CA ARG A 313 -23.63 -5.81 11.69
C ARG A 313 -23.84 -7.26 12.09
N LYS A 314 -24.78 -7.95 11.45
CA LYS A 314 -25.05 -9.39 11.66
C LYS A 314 -23.81 -10.22 11.37
N VAL A 315 -23.19 -10.03 10.21
CA VAL A 315 -22.00 -10.77 9.81
C VAL A 315 -20.82 -10.44 10.73
N LYS A 316 -20.64 -9.17 11.08
CA LYS A 316 -19.57 -8.74 12.01
C LYS A 316 -19.66 -9.44 13.36
N ALA A 317 -20.85 -9.53 13.95
CA ALA A 317 -21.03 -10.23 15.22
C ALA A 317 -20.61 -11.72 15.11
N GLN A 318 -20.97 -12.38 14.01
CA GLN A 318 -20.56 -13.77 13.75
C GLN A 318 -19.04 -13.89 13.60
N GLU A 319 -18.41 -12.97 12.87
CA GLU A 319 -16.96 -12.99 12.66
C GLU A 319 -16.17 -12.63 13.92
N MET A 320 -16.73 -11.83 14.83
CA MET A 320 -16.16 -11.60 16.16
C MET A 320 -16.11 -12.91 16.97
N ASP A 321 -17.18 -13.71 16.93
CA ASP A 321 -17.21 -15.02 17.60
C ASP A 321 -16.18 -15.98 17.00
N VAL A 322 -16.01 -15.96 15.67
CA VAL A 322 -14.96 -16.75 14.97
C VAL A 322 -13.57 -16.33 15.46
N VAL A 323 -13.25 -15.03 15.43
CA VAL A 323 -11.93 -14.53 15.88
C VAL A 323 -11.70 -14.86 17.36
N LYS A 324 -12.72 -14.73 18.21
CA LYS A 324 -12.64 -15.12 19.62
C LYS A 324 -12.32 -16.61 19.78
N ALA A 325 -12.95 -17.48 18.99
CA ALA A 325 -12.69 -18.92 19.01
C ALA A 325 -11.27 -19.26 18.51
N GLU A 326 -10.81 -18.61 17.44
CA GLU A 326 -9.46 -18.81 16.86
C GLU A 326 -8.35 -18.40 17.82
N LEU A 327 -8.51 -17.27 18.53
CA LEU A 327 -7.50 -16.73 19.43
C LEU A 327 -7.57 -17.30 20.86
N GLY A 328 -8.74 -17.81 21.26
CA GLY A 328 -9.03 -18.26 22.61
C GLY A 328 -9.41 -17.12 23.57
N GLU A 329 -10.17 -17.45 24.61
CA GLU A 329 -10.76 -16.46 25.53
C GLU A 329 -9.72 -15.57 26.22
N ALA A 330 -8.57 -16.13 26.60
CA ALA A 330 -7.53 -15.38 27.30
C ALA A 330 -6.95 -14.25 26.43
N ARG A 331 -6.68 -14.51 25.14
CA ARG A 331 -6.16 -13.50 24.20
C ARG A 331 -7.23 -12.47 23.85
N TRP A 332 -8.47 -12.93 23.68
CA TRP A 332 -9.60 -12.05 23.41
C TRP A 332 -9.83 -11.05 24.57
N ASN A 333 -9.96 -11.55 25.80
CA ASN A 333 -10.26 -10.74 26.98
C ASN A 333 -9.14 -9.76 27.35
N LYS A 334 -7.88 -10.07 26.98
CA LYS A 334 -6.74 -9.16 27.16
C LYS A 334 -6.65 -8.12 26.03
N GLY A 335 -7.26 -8.39 24.88
CA GLY A 335 -7.19 -7.56 23.70
C GLY A 335 -8.17 -6.39 23.69
N ARG A 336 -8.02 -5.52 22.70
CA ARG A 336 -8.89 -4.35 22.48
C ARG A 336 -9.96 -4.60 21.39
N PHE A 337 -10.50 -5.82 21.32
CA PHE A 337 -11.40 -6.23 20.23
C PHE A 337 -12.72 -5.45 20.19
N THR A 338 -13.26 -5.05 21.35
CA THR A 338 -14.45 -4.18 21.40
C THR A 338 -14.15 -2.81 20.80
N ASP A 339 -13.06 -2.16 21.23
CA ASP A 339 -12.63 -0.85 20.68
C ASP A 339 -12.40 -0.92 19.16
N ALA A 340 -11.80 -2.03 18.70
CA ALA A 340 -11.53 -2.28 17.29
C ALA A 340 -12.83 -2.47 16.49
N ALA A 341 -13.80 -3.21 17.04
CA ALA A 341 -15.11 -3.41 16.41
C ALA A 341 -15.92 -2.11 16.33
N ASP A 342 -15.83 -1.26 17.34
CA ASP A 342 -16.49 0.05 17.37
C ASP A 342 -15.87 1.02 16.36
N LEU A 343 -14.52 1.02 16.25
CA LEU A 343 -13.84 1.81 15.24
C LEU A 343 -14.17 1.31 13.82
N LEU A 344 -14.20 0.00 13.61
CA LEU A 344 -14.58 -0.58 12.32
C LEU A 344 -16.01 -0.20 11.92
N ASP A 345 -16.96 -0.22 12.85
CA ASP A 345 -18.34 0.24 12.59
C ASP A 345 -18.39 1.70 12.19
N LYS A 346 -17.68 2.57 12.93
CA LYS A 346 -17.61 3.99 12.59
C LYS A 346 -17.14 4.18 11.15
N LEU A 347 -16.06 3.50 10.76
CA LEU A 347 -15.45 3.64 9.44
C LEU A 347 -16.28 3.02 8.30
N CYS A 348 -16.96 1.90 8.56
CA CYS A 348 -17.75 1.18 7.56
C CYS A 348 -19.17 1.76 7.37
N LEU A 349 -19.73 2.40 8.41
CA LEU A 349 -21.13 2.85 8.43
C LEU A 349 -21.29 4.38 8.40
N SER A 350 -20.20 5.14 8.31
CA SER A 350 -20.25 6.60 8.16
C SER A 350 -20.96 6.99 6.86
N ASP A 351 -21.79 8.04 6.91
CA ASP A 351 -22.38 8.65 5.70
C ASP A 351 -21.30 9.22 4.76
N GLY A 352 -20.22 9.73 5.36
CA GLY A 352 -19.02 10.17 4.67
C GLY A 352 -18.02 9.03 4.46
N PHE A 353 -16.92 9.33 3.78
CA PHE A 353 -15.78 8.42 3.70
C PHE A 353 -14.62 9.00 4.48
N ASP A 354 -14.33 8.45 5.65
CA ASP A 354 -13.14 8.81 6.42
C ASP A 354 -11.89 8.49 5.59
N THR A 355 -10.99 9.47 5.44
CA THR A 355 -9.89 9.37 4.46
C THR A 355 -8.86 8.33 4.85
N PHE A 356 -8.58 8.16 6.15
CA PHE A 356 -7.67 7.16 6.68
C PHE A 356 -8.11 6.71 8.08
N LEU A 357 -8.14 5.40 8.33
CA LEU A 357 -8.43 4.81 9.63
C LEU A 357 -7.44 5.27 10.70
N THR A 358 -6.19 5.55 10.30
CA THR A 358 -5.10 5.91 11.20
C THR A 358 -5.33 7.24 11.89
N LEU A 359 -6.09 8.17 11.29
CA LEU A 359 -6.39 9.45 11.93
C LEU A 359 -7.19 9.25 13.22
N GLU A 360 -8.27 8.48 13.12
CA GLU A 360 -9.14 8.14 14.24
C GLU A 360 -8.48 7.16 15.22
N ALA A 361 -7.68 6.22 14.72
CA ALA A 361 -6.97 5.27 15.56
C ALA A 361 -5.87 5.97 16.38
N TYR A 362 -5.16 6.94 15.79
CA TYR A 362 -4.04 7.62 16.44
C TYR A 362 -4.46 8.43 17.67
N ASP A 363 -5.67 8.97 17.69
CA ASP A 363 -6.23 9.63 18.88
C ASP A 363 -6.46 8.67 20.06
N ARG A 364 -6.49 7.36 19.79
CA ARG A 364 -6.70 6.29 20.78
C ARG A 364 -5.40 5.61 21.25
N LEU A 365 -4.24 6.10 20.77
CA LEU A 365 -2.90 5.68 21.21
C LEU A 365 -2.39 6.48 22.40
#